data_AF-A0A7S1KMN0-F1
#
_entry.id   AF-A0A7S1KMN0-F1
#
_cell.length_a   1.000
_cell.length_b   1.000
_cell.length_c   1.000
_cell.angle_alpha   90.00
_cell.angle_beta   90.00
_cell.angle_gamma   90.00
#
_symmetry.space_group_name_H-M   'P 1'
#
loop_
_entity.id
_entity.type
_entity.pdbx_description
1 polymer ?
#
loop_
_entity_poly.entity_id
_entity_poly.type
_entity_poly.pdbx_seq_one_letter_code
_entity_poly.pdbx_strand_id
1 'polypeptide(L)'
;ACADRLPMLLASNSVVLLPESSNHEYWYPFLEPWKHYIPVESDLSDVVEKIQWLKEHDHEAQMIASESTQFILKIQDRDEINCYMMQLLKAYSKIFVDAPSSPLPYSSRVSKCTMR
;
A
#
# COMPACT_ATOMS: atom_id res chain seq x y z
N ALA A 1 7.57 14.27 -4.43
CA ALA A 1 6.87 14.09 -3.15
C ALA A 1 5.92 12.92 -3.32
N CYS A 2 5.85 12.01 -2.33
CA CYS A 2 4.87 10.92 -2.38
C CYS A 2 3.44 11.48 -2.23
N ALA A 3 2.44 10.75 -2.71
CA ALA A 3 1.06 11.17 -2.63
C ALA A 3 0.45 10.81 -1.26
N ASP A 4 0.62 11.67 -0.26
CA ASP A 4 0.06 11.49 1.11
C ASP A 4 -1.48 11.31 1.11
N ARG A 5 -2.15 11.71 0.02
CA ARG A 5 -3.60 11.59 -0.15
C ARG A 5 -4.05 10.21 -0.65
N LEU A 6 -3.16 9.43 -1.24
CA LEU A 6 -3.54 8.17 -1.90
C LEU A 6 -4.26 7.21 -0.95
N PRO A 7 -3.83 7.02 0.32
CA PRO A 7 -4.56 6.16 1.25
C PRO A 7 -6.01 6.58 1.46
N MET A 8 -6.27 7.89 1.58
CA MET A 8 -7.64 8.41 1.77
C MET A 8 -8.51 8.21 0.52
N LEU A 9 -7.92 8.34 -0.67
CA LEU A 9 -8.62 8.12 -1.94
C LEU A 9 -8.98 6.64 -2.13
N LEU A 10 -8.05 5.73 -1.84
CA LEU A 10 -8.31 4.30 -1.94
C LEU A 10 -9.38 3.83 -0.94
N ALA A 11 -9.53 4.53 0.19
CA ALA A 11 -10.50 4.22 1.24
C ALA A 11 -11.90 4.81 0.99
N SER A 12 -12.08 5.63 -0.06
CA SER A 12 -13.31 6.40 -0.26
C SER A 12 -14.44 5.62 -0.96
N ASN A 13 -14.29 4.31 -1.20
CA ASN A 13 -15.19 3.52 -2.05
C ASN A 13 -15.38 4.14 -3.45
N SER A 14 -14.30 4.69 -4.01
CA SER A 14 -14.29 5.21 -5.38
C SER A 14 -13.12 4.61 -6.14
N VAL A 15 -13.28 4.43 -7.45
CA VAL A 15 -12.19 3.96 -8.29
C VAL A 15 -11.12 5.04 -8.36
N VAL A 16 -9.88 4.66 -8.03
CA VAL A 16 -8.72 5.54 -8.16
C VAL A 16 -8.05 5.26 -9.51
N LEU A 17 -7.90 6.32 -10.31
CA LEU A 17 -7.03 6.36 -11.49
C LEU A 17 -5.65 6.81 -11.00
N LEU A 18 -4.66 5.92 -11.07
CA LEU A 18 -3.31 6.17 -10.54
C LEU A 18 -2.31 6.31 -11.69
N PRO A 19 -1.75 7.51 -11.92
CA PRO A 19 -0.68 7.70 -12.89
C PRO A 19 0.59 6.93 -12.49
N GLU A 20 1.27 6.35 -13.47
CA GLU A 20 2.56 5.72 -13.25
C GLU A 20 3.58 6.75 -12.73
N SER A 21 4.28 6.39 -11.65
CA SER A 21 5.33 7.23 -11.08
C SER A 21 6.42 6.40 -10.45
N SER A 22 7.61 6.98 -10.27
CA SER A 22 8.70 6.33 -9.53
C SER A 22 8.60 6.51 -8.00
N ASN A 23 7.62 7.28 -7.52
CA ASN A 23 7.51 7.67 -6.12
C ASN A 23 6.57 6.70 -5.39
N HIS A 24 7.16 5.74 -4.69
CA HIS A 24 6.41 4.68 -4.01
C HIS A 24 6.71 4.67 -2.51
N GLU A 25 5.66 4.45 -1.71
CA GLU A 25 5.82 4.07 -0.31
C GLU A 25 6.03 2.56 -0.18
N TYR A 26 6.41 2.13 1.03
CA TYR A 26 6.70 0.73 1.33
C TYR A 26 5.53 -0.23 1.02
N TRP A 27 4.29 0.27 0.98
CA TRP A 27 3.08 -0.52 0.76
C TRP A 27 2.59 -0.54 -0.69
N TYR A 28 3.14 0.30 -1.58
CA TYR A 28 2.76 0.32 -3.00
C TYR A 28 3.00 -1.00 -3.74
N PRO A 29 4.08 -1.76 -3.47
CA PRO A 29 4.30 -3.06 -4.12
C PRO A 29 3.18 -4.08 -3.88
N PHE A 30 2.32 -3.86 -2.88
CA PHE A 30 1.17 -4.72 -2.60
C PHE A 30 -0.12 -4.22 -3.30
N LEU A 31 -0.08 -3.08 -3.99
CA LEU A 31 -1.17 -2.65 -4.86
C LEU A 31 -1.13 -3.41 -6.18
N GLU A 32 -2.27 -3.96 -6.59
CA GLU A 32 -2.42 -4.70 -7.84
C GLU A 32 -3.22 -3.84 -8.83
N PRO A 33 -2.67 -3.57 -10.04
CA PRO A 33 -3.40 -2.86 -11.09
C PRO A 33 -4.63 -3.66 -11.51
N TRP A 34 -5.72 -2.98 -11.85
CA TRP A 34 -7.04 -3.54 -12.19
C TRP A 34 -7.73 -4.33 -11.08
N LYS A 35 -7.15 -4.37 -9.88
CA LYS A 35 -7.77 -4.94 -8.68
C LYS A 35 -7.98 -3.90 -7.60
N HIS A 36 -6.96 -3.10 -7.29
CA HIS A 36 -7.04 -2.03 -6.29
C HIS A 36 -7.13 -0.62 -6.90
N TYR A 37 -6.80 -0.45 -8.19
CA TYR A 37 -6.83 0.83 -8.88
C TYR A 37 -6.76 0.63 -10.40
N ILE A 38 -6.98 1.69 -11.18
CA ILE A 38 -6.80 1.71 -12.63
C ILE A 38 -5.47 2.42 -12.95
N PRO A 39 -4.48 1.74 -13.54
CA PRO A 39 -3.24 2.39 -13.97
C PRO A 39 -3.50 3.35 -15.13
N VAL A 40 -2.82 4.48 -15.10
CA VAL A 40 -2.85 5.52 -16.14
C VAL A 40 -1.40 5.84 -16.53
N GLU A 41 -1.15 6.09 -17.80
CA GLU A 41 0.16 6.47 -18.30
C GLU A 41 0.67 7.75 -17.62
N SER A 42 1.99 7.86 -17.47
CA SER A 42 2.61 9.02 -16.81
C SER A 42 2.35 10.36 -17.53
N ASP A 43 2.06 10.31 -18.84
CA ASP A 43 1.68 11.45 -19.68
C ASP A 43 0.15 11.67 -19.76
N LEU A 44 -0.63 10.84 -19.06
CA LEU A 44 -2.10 10.85 -19.02
C LEU A 44 -2.77 10.61 -20.38
N SER A 45 -2.04 10.10 -21.37
CA SER A 45 -2.54 9.93 -22.75
C SER A 45 -3.73 8.97 -22.86
N ASP A 46 -3.82 8.00 -21.95
CA ASP A 46 -4.86 6.96 -21.94
C ASP A 46 -6.02 7.26 -20.98
N VAL A 47 -5.99 8.38 -20.24
CA VAL A 47 -6.99 8.64 -19.17
C VAL A 47 -8.43 8.67 -19.70
N VAL A 48 -8.64 9.22 -20.90
CA VAL A 48 -9.97 9.33 -21.52
C VAL A 48 -10.51 7.93 -21.86
N GLU A 49 -9.65 7.05 -22.35
CA GLU A 49 -9.98 5.66 -22.64
C GLU A 49 -10.37 4.90 -21.37
N LYS A 50 -9.58 5.04 -20.29
CA LYS A 50 -9.88 4.40 -19.00
C LYS A 50 -11.20 4.89 -18.41
N ILE A 51 -11.49 6.19 -18.50
CA ILE A 51 -12.78 6.75 -18.04
C ILE A 51 -13.94 6.19 -18.86
N GLN A 52 -13.77 6.04 -20.18
CA GLN A 52 -14.80 5.46 -21.02
C GLN A 52 -15.06 4.00 -20.66
N TRP A 53 -14.00 3.21 -20.45
CA TRP A 53 -14.11 1.83 -19.98
C TRP A 53 -14.87 1.74 -18.65
N LEU A 54 -14.55 2.61 -17.68
CA LEU A 54 -15.22 2.64 -16.38
C LEU A 54 -16.73 2.95 -16.49
N LYS A 55 -17.13 3.79 -17.44
CA LYS A 55 -18.55 4.08 -17.70
C LYS A 55 -19.30 2.90 -18.31
N GLU A 56 -18.61 2.07 -19.07
CA GLU A 56 -19.17 0.88 -19.73
C GLU A 56 -19.18 -0.36 -18.81
N HIS A 57 -18.32 -0.37 -17.78
CA HIS A 57 -18.09 -1.51 -16.86
C HIS A 57 -18.32 -1.09 -15.40
N ASP A 58 -19.51 -0.56 -15.09
CA ASP A 58 -19.83 -0.02 -13.76
C ASP A 58 -19.73 -1.08 -12.65
N HIS A 59 -20.10 -2.33 -12.94
CA HIS A 59 -20.01 -3.43 -11.96
C HIS A 59 -18.54 -3.74 -11.61
N GLU A 60 -17.68 -3.85 -12.61
CA GLU A 60 -16.24 -4.06 -12.43
C GLU A 60 -15.60 -2.86 -11.70
N ALA A 61 -16.01 -1.64 -12.04
CA ALA A 61 -15.57 -0.43 -11.36
C ALA A 61 -15.92 -0.47 -9.86
N GLN A 62 -17.15 -0.88 -9.51
CA GLN A 62 -17.56 -1.04 -8.10
C GLN A 62 -16.74 -2.12 -7.38
N MET A 63 -16.44 -3.24 -8.05
CA MET A 63 -15.60 -4.29 -7.48
C MET A 63 -14.20 -3.77 -7.17
N ILE A 64 -13.57 -3.05 -8.11
CA ILE A 64 -12.24 -2.46 -7.93
C ILE A 64 -12.24 -1.46 -6.77
N ALA A 65 -13.26 -0.59 -6.67
CA ALA A 65 -13.39 0.36 -5.58
C ALA A 65 -13.60 -0.32 -4.21
N SER A 66 -14.28 -1.46 -4.17
CA SER A 66 -14.45 -2.23 -2.93
C SER A 66 -13.15 -2.90 -2.51
N GLU A 67 -12.47 -3.56 -3.45
CA GLU A 67 -11.18 -4.22 -3.22
C GLU A 67 -10.12 -3.21 -2.77
N SER A 68 -10.08 -2.02 -3.38
CA SER A 68 -9.18 -0.93 -2.96
C SER A 68 -9.40 -0.51 -1.51
N THR A 69 -10.67 -0.29 -1.13
CA THR A 69 -11.04 0.12 0.22
C THR A 69 -10.69 -0.96 1.23
N GLN A 70 -11.04 -2.22 0.96
CA GLN A 70 -10.74 -3.33 1.85
C GLN A 70 -9.23 -3.51 2.04
N PHE A 71 -8.47 -3.44 0.95
CA PHE A 71 -7.01 -3.53 0.97
C PHE A 71 -6.38 -2.42 1.81
N ILE A 72 -6.74 -1.16 1.54
CA ILE A 72 -6.07 -0.03 2.18
C ILE A 72 -6.40 0.07 3.67
N LEU A 73 -7.66 -0.20 4.05
CA LEU A 73 -8.07 -0.21 5.46
C LEU A 73 -7.34 -1.30 6.25
N LYS A 74 -7.00 -2.42 5.61
CA LYS A 74 -6.23 -3.48 6.23
C LYS A 74 -4.75 -3.11 6.34
N ILE A 75 -4.09 -2.72 5.24
CA ILE A 75 -2.64 -2.49 5.25
C ILE A 75 -2.23 -1.25 6.05
N GLN A 76 -3.13 -0.27 6.20
CA GLN A 76 -2.93 0.92 7.04
C GLN A 76 -3.38 0.70 8.48
N ASP A 77 -3.81 -0.51 8.86
CA ASP A 77 -4.06 -0.83 10.25
C ASP A 77 -2.77 -0.71 11.07
N ARG A 78 -2.87 -0.14 12.28
CA ARG A 78 -1.71 0.11 13.13
C ARG A 78 -0.92 -1.15 13.44
N ASP A 79 -1.58 -2.28 13.61
CA ASP A 79 -0.90 -3.54 13.94
C ASP A 79 -0.15 -4.08 12.71
N GLU A 80 -0.69 -3.92 11.50
CA GLU A 80 0.00 -4.28 10.25
C GLU A 80 1.23 -3.39 10.01
N ILE A 81 1.10 -2.08 10.21
CA ILE A 81 2.22 -1.13 10.11
C ILE A 81 3.31 -1.49 11.12
N ASN A 82 2.94 -1.71 12.39
CA ASN A 82 3.87 -2.09 13.45
C ASN A 82 4.56 -3.42 13.14
N CYS A 83 3.82 -4.38 12.60
CA CYS A 83 4.33 -5.69 12.18
C CYS A 83 5.39 -5.54 11.08
N TYR A 84 5.09 -4.77 10.03
CA TYR A 84 6.05 -4.46 8.96
C TYR A 84 7.31 -3.79 9.51
N MET A 85 7.16 -2.74 10.31
CA MET A 85 8.29 -1.99 10.88
C MET A 85 9.16 -2.87 11.78
N MET A 86 8.56 -3.73 12.61
CA MET A 86 9.31 -4.66 13.43
C MET A 86 10.13 -5.63 12.58
N GLN A 87 9.54 -6.21 11.52
CA GLN A 87 10.27 -7.13 10.65
C GLN A 87 11.38 -6.43 9.88
N LEU A 88 11.12 -5.22 9.37
CA LEU A 88 12.12 -4.39 8.70
C LEU A 88 13.31 -4.11 9.63
N LEU A 89 13.06 -3.62 10.85
CA LEU A 89 14.12 -3.31 11.81
C LEU A 89 14.88 -4.56 12.27
N LYS A 90 14.21 -5.71 12.42
CA LYS A 90 14.86 -7.00 12.71
C LYS A 90 15.72 -7.52 11.56
N ALA A 91 15.31 -7.30 10.32
CA ALA A 91 16.11 -7.66 9.15
C ALA A 91 17.32 -6.73 9.02
N TYR A 92 17.08 -5.43 9.19
CA TYR A 92 18.10 -4.39 9.15
C TYR A 92 19.14 -4.54 10.27
N SER A 93 18.74 -4.96 11.47
CA SER A 93 19.66 -5.17 12.60
C SER A 93 20.76 -6.19 12.30
N LYS A 94 20.51 -7.16 11.43
CA LYS A 94 21.49 -8.19 11.01
C LYS A 94 22.59 -7.65 10.10
N ILE A 95 22.40 -6.46 9.53
CA ILE A 95 23.38 -5.81 8.63
C ILE A 95 24.42 -5.03 9.45
N PHE A 96 24.13 -4.68 10.71
CA PHE A 96 25.08 -3.95 11.55
C PHE A 96 26.27 -4.82 11.96
N VAL A 97 27.46 -4.37 11.58
CA VAL A 97 28.75 -5.00 11.93
C VAL A 97 29.15 -4.66 13.38
N ASP A 98 28.80 -3.47 13.87
CA ASP A 98 29.08 -2.99 15.24
C ASP A 98 27.83 -3.06 16.13
N ALA A 99 27.19 -4.22 16.20
CA ALA A 99 26.02 -4.38 17.07
C ALA A 99 26.42 -4.13 18.55
N PRO A 100 25.73 -3.23 19.28
CA PRO A 100 26.03 -2.99 20.69
C PRO A 100 25.88 -4.28 21.49
N SER A 101 26.90 -4.62 22.28
CA SER A 101 27.01 -5.89 23.01
C SER A 101 26.00 -6.06 24.17
N SER A 102 25.22 -5.03 24.48
CA SER A 102 24.22 -5.04 25.55
C SER A 102 22.82 -5.25 24.98
N PRO A 103 22.01 -6.18 25.52
CA PRO A 103 20.63 -6.35 25.10
C PRO A 103 19.82 -5.09 25.34
N LEU A 104 18.93 -4.74 24.39
CA LEU A 104 18.01 -3.63 24.54
C LEU A 104 17.12 -3.85 25.79
N PRO A 105 16.99 -2.87 26.69
CA PRO A 105 16.29 -3.03 27.97
C PRO A 105 14.78 -3.23 27.84
N TYR A 106 14.23 -3.17 26.61
CA TYR A 106 12.79 -3.28 26.35
C TYR A 106 12.48 -4.53 25.52
N SER A 107 12.43 -5.68 26.20
CA SER A 107 11.88 -6.93 25.68
C SER A 107 10.46 -7.11 26.24
N SER A 108 9.53 -6.23 25.88
CA SER A 108 8.12 -6.51 26.11
C SER A 108 7.57 -7.37 24.96
N ARG A 109 6.62 -8.23 25.33
CA ARG A 109 6.01 -9.26 24.49
C ARG A 109 5.47 -8.64 23.20
N VAL A 110 6.19 -8.80 22.09
CA VAL A 110 5.64 -8.44 20.78
C VAL A 110 4.68 -9.55 20.39
N SER A 111 3.40 -9.19 20.21
CA SER A 111 2.38 -10.05 19.62
C SER A 111 2.97 -10.74 18.39
N LYS A 112 2.63 -12.02 18.17
CA LYS A 112 3.10 -12.77 17.00
C LYS A 112 2.61 -12.05 15.73
N CYS A 113 3.49 -11.23 15.18
CA CYS A 113 3.32 -10.61 13.88
C CYS A 113 3.69 -11.67 12.84
N THR A 114 2.70 -12.03 12.03
CA THR A 114 2.85 -12.93 10.89
C THR A 114 2.21 -12.17 9.74
N MET A 115 3.03 -11.55 8.87
CA MET A 115 2.50 -11.05 7.61
C MET A 115 2.00 -12.26 6.81
N ARG A 116 0.79 -12.15 6.28
CA ARG A 116 0.26 -13.10 5.28
C ARG A 116 0.78 -12.73 3.90
#